data_AF-A0A1Q7CND9-F1
#
_entry.id   AF-A0A1Q7CND9-F1
#
_cell.length_a   1.000
_cell.length_b   1.000
_cell.length_c   1.000
_cell.angle_alpha   90.00
_cell.angle_beta   90.00
_cell.angle_gamma   90.00
#
_symmetry.space_group_name_H-M   'P 1'
#
loop_
_entity.id
_entity.type
_entity.pdbx_description
1 polymer ?
#
loop_
_entity_poly.entity_id
_entity_poly.type
_entity_poly.pdbx_seq_one_letter_code
_entity_poly.pdbx_strand_id
1 'polypeptide(L)'
;MKSWDVDAIICALGTTKAKAGSQEAFRYVDYTLPLVFAKAAHGAGVETFALVSAIGAATNSMSFYARTKGEVERDIQQIGFRSLTICRPSIIAGKRSETRIAEGTVLAISRALAPILPKKFHVNPAPVIAASLLDSVLTARPGCRW
;
A
#
# COMPACT_ATOMS: atom_id res chain seq x y z
N MET A 1 -30.70 -5.52 -11.77
CA MET A 1 -29.41 -4.89 -11.41
C MET A 1 -28.33 -5.56 -12.26
N LYS A 2 -27.50 -4.81 -13.00
CA LYS A 2 -26.34 -5.40 -13.71
C LYS A 2 -25.39 -5.93 -12.63
N SER A 3 -25.17 -7.24 -12.58
CA SER A 3 -24.07 -7.81 -11.80
C SER A 3 -22.79 -7.43 -12.53
N TRP A 4 -21.95 -6.64 -11.88
CA TRP A 4 -20.60 -6.42 -12.37
C TRP A 4 -19.83 -7.70 -12.04
N ASP A 5 -19.38 -8.41 -13.07
CA ASP A 5 -18.44 -9.52 -12.89
C ASP A 5 -17.07 -8.89 -12.62
N VAL A 6 -16.47 -9.23 -11.49
CA VAL A 6 -15.22 -8.61 -11.02
C VAL A 6 -14.14 -9.68 -11.00
N ASP A 7 -13.24 -9.64 -11.97
CA ASP A 7 -12.16 -10.62 -12.08
C ASP A 7 -11.06 -10.43 -11.02
N ALA A 8 -10.78 -9.17 -10.68
CA ALA A 8 -9.71 -8.80 -9.76
C ALA A 8 -9.91 -7.42 -9.12
N ILE A 9 -9.23 -7.20 -8.00
CA ILE A 9 -9.23 -5.94 -7.26
C ILE A 9 -7.81 -5.41 -7.08
N ILE A 10 -7.64 -4.09 -7.23
CA ILE A 10 -6.45 -3.34 -6.80
C ILE A 10 -6.87 -2.35 -5.70
N CYS A 11 -6.38 -2.55 -4.48
CA CYS A 11 -6.57 -1.63 -3.36
C CYS A 11 -5.37 -0.68 -3.25
N ALA A 12 -5.55 0.55 -3.74
CA ALA A 12 -4.58 1.64 -3.62
C ALA A 12 -4.95 2.65 -2.51
N LEU A 13 -5.81 2.23 -1.55
CA LEU A 13 -6.19 3.08 -0.43
C LEU A 13 -5.01 3.34 0.50
N GLY A 14 -4.89 4.59 0.94
CA GLY A 14 -3.94 4.99 1.94
C GLY A 14 -4.04 6.49 2.20
N THR A 15 -3.78 6.87 3.44
CA THR A 15 -3.72 8.26 3.87
C THR A 15 -2.43 8.52 4.66
N THR A 16 -2.31 9.71 5.22
CA THR A 16 -1.28 10.01 6.20
C THR A 16 -1.95 10.41 7.50
N LYS A 17 -1.28 10.23 8.64
CA LYS A 17 -1.79 10.73 9.93
C LYS A 17 -2.12 12.22 9.87
N ALA A 18 -1.33 13.01 9.12
CA ALA A 18 -1.57 14.44 8.93
C ALA A 18 -2.89 14.73 8.18
N LYS A 19 -3.19 13.97 7.13
CA LYS A 19 -4.45 14.11 6.38
C LYS A 19 -5.66 13.54 7.13
N ALA A 20 -5.46 12.42 7.83
CA ALA A 20 -6.52 11.75 8.56
C ALA A 20 -6.90 12.48 9.85
N GLY A 21 -6.01 13.29 10.41
CA GLY A 21 -6.23 14.06 11.64
C GLY A 21 -6.01 13.25 12.93
N SER A 22 -6.12 11.92 12.91
CA SER A 22 -5.89 11.07 14.08
C SER A 22 -5.31 9.69 13.73
N GLN A 23 -4.88 8.93 14.76
CA GLN A 23 -4.40 7.55 14.57
C GLN A 23 -5.54 6.61 14.20
N GLU A 24 -6.70 6.81 14.81
CA GLU A 24 -7.93 6.05 14.59
C GLU A 24 -8.43 6.25 13.16
N ALA A 25 -8.48 7.51 12.70
CA ALA A 25 -8.86 7.85 11.33
C ALA A 25 -7.86 7.30 10.31
N PHE A 26 -6.55 7.38 10.60
CA PHE A 26 -5.53 6.75 9.76
C PHE A 26 -5.75 5.24 9.68
N ARG A 27 -5.95 4.56 10.81
CA ARG A 27 -6.17 3.11 10.87
C ARG A 27 -7.46 2.70 10.17
N TYR A 28 -8.50 3.52 10.23
CA TYR A 28 -9.72 3.27 9.49
C TYR A 28 -9.45 3.19 7.98
N VAL A 29 -8.71 4.17 7.44
CA VAL A 29 -8.39 4.22 6.00
C VAL A 29 -7.34 3.19 5.58
N ASP A 30 -6.27 3.01 6.35
CA ASP A 30 -5.11 2.20 5.93
C ASP A 30 -5.19 0.72 6.35
N TYR A 31 -6.12 0.36 7.24
CA TYR A 31 -6.31 -1.01 7.70
C TYR A 31 -7.77 -1.47 7.53
N THR A 32 -8.73 -0.72 8.06
CA THR A 32 -10.13 -1.18 8.14
C THR A 32 -10.76 -1.26 6.75
N LEU A 33 -10.68 -0.19 5.96
CA LEU A 33 -11.28 -0.16 4.62
C LEU A 33 -10.69 -1.23 3.69
N PRO A 34 -9.34 -1.39 3.56
CA PRO A 34 -8.77 -2.46 2.75
C PRO A 34 -9.21 -3.86 3.19
N LEU A 35 -9.22 -4.13 4.50
CA LEU A 35 -9.58 -5.45 5.03
C LEU A 35 -11.06 -5.77 4.79
N VAL A 36 -11.96 -4.82 5.06
CA VAL A 36 -13.40 -4.97 4.83
C VAL A 36 -13.68 -5.19 3.34
N PHE A 37 -13.05 -4.38 2.48
CA PHE A 37 -13.22 -4.50 1.04
C PHE A 37 -12.69 -5.84 0.51
N ALA A 38 -11.53 -6.29 0.98
CA ALA A 38 -10.97 -7.58 0.63
C ALA A 38 -11.90 -8.75 1.04
N LYS A 39 -12.45 -8.71 2.26
CA LYS A 39 -13.40 -9.74 2.72
C LYS A 39 -14.67 -9.76 1.87
N ALA A 40 -15.22 -8.58 1.56
CA ALA A 40 -16.42 -8.47 0.72
C ALA A 40 -16.16 -8.98 -0.71
N ALA A 41 -15.03 -8.63 -1.31
CA ALA A 41 -14.65 -9.10 -2.64
C ALA A 41 -14.47 -10.62 -2.67
N HIS A 42 -13.75 -11.19 -1.71
CA HIS A 42 -13.58 -12.64 -1.62
C HIS A 42 -14.92 -13.36 -1.40
N GLY A 43 -15.78 -12.83 -0.53
CA GLY A 43 -17.14 -13.35 -0.32
C GLY A 43 -18.04 -13.28 -1.56
N ALA A 44 -17.74 -12.39 -2.50
CA ALA A 44 -18.40 -12.29 -3.79
C ALA A 44 -17.78 -13.20 -4.87
N GLY A 45 -16.76 -14.00 -4.53
CA GLY A 45 -16.10 -14.94 -5.45
C GLY A 45 -14.88 -14.37 -6.16
N VAL A 46 -14.43 -13.15 -5.83
CA VAL A 46 -13.20 -12.60 -6.42
C VAL A 46 -11.99 -13.36 -5.88
N GLU A 47 -11.20 -13.94 -6.78
CA GLU A 47 -10.04 -14.76 -6.40
C GLU A 47 -8.69 -14.02 -6.47
N THR A 48 -8.66 -12.84 -7.08
CA THR A 48 -7.44 -12.06 -7.35
C THR A 48 -7.47 -10.70 -6.67
N PHE A 49 -6.47 -10.42 -5.83
CA PHE A 49 -6.39 -9.16 -5.06
C PHE A 49 -4.97 -8.61 -5.05
N ALA A 50 -4.81 -7.31 -5.25
CA ALA A 50 -3.55 -6.60 -5.09
C ALA A 50 -3.68 -5.45 -4.09
N LEU A 51 -2.72 -5.35 -3.17
CA LEU A 51 -2.67 -4.31 -2.13
C LEU A 51 -1.45 -3.41 -2.33
N VAL A 52 -1.66 -2.09 -2.26
CA VAL A 52 -0.57 -1.13 -2.08
C VAL A 52 -0.27 -0.96 -0.60
N SER A 53 0.86 -1.51 -0.17
CA SER A 53 1.39 -1.38 1.17
C SER A 53 2.57 -0.41 1.20
N ALA A 54 3.63 -0.70 1.96
CA ALA A 54 4.79 0.15 2.12
C ALA A 54 6.05 -0.63 2.49
N ILE A 55 7.21 -0.09 2.13
CA ILE A 55 8.48 -0.60 2.62
C ILE A 55 8.52 -0.60 4.15
N GLY A 56 9.05 -1.67 4.75
CA GLY A 56 9.18 -1.79 6.20
C GLY A 56 7.88 -2.14 6.93
N ALA A 57 6.79 -2.44 6.21
CA ALA A 57 5.57 -2.99 6.81
C ALA A 57 5.86 -4.27 7.61
N ALA A 58 5.54 -4.24 8.91
CA ALA A 58 5.80 -5.35 9.83
C ALA A 58 4.92 -5.21 11.07
N THR A 59 4.25 -6.29 11.48
CA THR A 59 3.33 -6.31 12.64
C THR A 59 4.02 -5.98 13.97
N ASN A 60 5.32 -6.23 14.08
CA ASN A 60 6.14 -5.94 15.26
C ASN A 60 6.86 -4.58 15.19
N SER A 61 6.54 -3.73 14.22
CA SER A 61 7.18 -2.41 14.10
C SER A 61 6.81 -1.48 15.25
N MET A 62 7.79 -0.70 15.72
CA MET A 62 7.54 0.42 16.63
C MET A 62 6.83 1.60 15.95
N SER A 63 7.00 1.73 14.62
CA SER A 63 6.32 2.77 13.85
C SER A 63 4.86 2.40 13.63
N PHE A 64 3.94 3.23 14.12
CA PHE A 64 2.49 3.03 13.97
C PHE A 64 2.07 2.83 12.50
N TYR A 65 2.67 3.59 11.58
CA TYR A 65 2.43 3.47 10.14
C TYR A 65 2.82 2.08 9.62
N ALA A 66 4.07 1.67 9.87
CA ALA A 66 4.60 0.40 9.39
C ALA A 66 3.92 -0.81 10.07
N ARG A 67 3.54 -0.66 11.34
CA ARG A 67 2.75 -1.65 12.07
C ARG A 67 1.36 -1.83 11.47
N THR A 68 0.64 -0.73 11.24
CA THR A 68 -0.69 -0.77 10.60
C THR A 68 -0.64 -1.42 9.23
N LYS A 69 0.37 -1.08 8.41
CA LYS A 69 0.59 -1.72 7.10
C LYS A 69 0.92 -3.21 7.23
N GLY A 70 1.77 -3.62 8.17
CA GLY A 70 2.07 -5.04 8.40
C GLY A 70 0.87 -5.85 8.91
N GLU A 71 0.02 -5.25 9.74
CA GLU A 71 -1.19 -5.89 10.25
C GLU A 71 -2.22 -6.12 9.15
N VAL A 72 -2.47 -5.14 8.27
CA VAL A 72 -3.44 -5.32 7.17
C VAL A 72 -2.93 -6.35 6.16
N GLU A 73 -1.62 -6.42 5.89
CA GLU A 73 -1.03 -7.46 5.05
C GLU A 73 -1.27 -8.86 5.63
N ARG A 74 -0.95 -9.06 6.91
CA ARG A 74 -1.16 -10.33 7.60
C ARG A 74 -2.63 -10.76 7.52
N ASP A 75 -3.54 -9.83 7.79
CA ASP A 75 -4.96 -10.17 7.89
C ASP A 75 -5.59 -10.40 6.49
N ILE A 76 -5.12 -9.71 5.45
CA ILE A 76 -5.54 -9.98 4.06
C ILE A 76 -4.98 -11.30 3.56
N GLN A 77 -3.75 -11.67 3.92
CA GLN A 77 -3.19 -12.99 3.58
C GLN A 77 -4.02 -14.14 4.12
N GLN A 78 -4.65 -13.97 5.29
CA GLN A 78 -5.50 -14.97 5.91
C GLN A 78 -6.87 -15.14 5.23
N ILE A 79 -7.27 -14.24 4.32
CA ILE A 79 -8.56 -14.34 3.61
C ILE A 79 -8.56 -15.53 2.64
N GLY A 80 -7.41 -15.85 2.02
CA GLY A 80 -7.28 -17.02 1.16
C GLY A 80 -7.51 -16.80 -0.33
N PHE A 81 -7.27 -15.59 -0.86
CA PHE A 81 -7.29 -15.35 -2.31
C PHE A 81 -6.38 -16.33 -3.07
N ARG A 82 -6.84 -16.85 -4.21
CA ARG A 82 -6.04 -17.69 -5.11
C ARG A 82 -4.78 -16.96 -5.56
N SER A 83 -4.90 -15.66 -5.88
CA SER A 83 -3.79 -14.80 -6.28
C SER A 83 -3.79 -13.53 -5.44
N LEU A 84 -2.71 -13.32 -4.67
CA LEU A 84 -2.53 -12.14 -3.82
C LEU A 84 -1.20 -11.45 -4.14
N THR A 85 -1.25 -10.16 -4.44
CA THR A 85 -0.06 -9.32 -4.60
C THR A 85 -0.02 -8.24 -3.53
N ILE A 86 1.11 -8.08 -2.85
CA ILE A 86 1.34 -7.03 -1.85
C ILE A 86 2.53 -6.17 -2.28
N CYS A 87 2.24 -5.07 -2.95
CA CYS A 87 3.29 -4.16 -3.40
C CYS A 87 3.77 -3.28 -2.23
N ARG A 88 5.07 -3.33 -1.89
CA ARG A 88 5.68 -2.52 -0.83
C ARG A 88 6.61 -1.43 -1.39
N PRO A 89 6.06 -0.33 -1.96
CA PRO A 89 6.88 0.75 -2.47
C PRO A 89 7.64 1.48 -1.36
N SER A 90 8.84 1.97 -1.68
CA SER A 90 9.68 2.81 -0.82
C SER A 90 9.18 4.26 -0.74
N ILE A 91 9.50 5.07 -1.75
CA ILE A 91 9.06 6.46 -1.90
C ILE A 91 8.36 6.57 -3.25
N ILE A 92 7.11 7.03 -3.28
CA ILE A 92 6.37 7.20 -4.53
C ILE A 92 6.66 8.60 -5.10
N ALA A 93 7.30 8.69 -6.27
CA ALA A 93 7.43 9.93 -7.06
C ALA A 93 6.10 10.26 -7.74
N GLY A 94 5.71 11.53 -7.66
CA GLY A 94 4.65 12.11 -8.46
C GLY A 94 4.56 13.61 -8.20
N LYS A 95 4.15 14.40 -9.20
CA LYS A 95 3.73 15.80 -9.00
C LYS A 95 2.51 15.79 -8.08
N ARG A 96 2.74 15.90 -6.78
CA ARG A 96 1.68 16.10 -5.79
C ARG A 96 1.47 17.60 -5.64
N SER A 97 0.23 18.05 -5.79
CA SER A 97 -0.19 19.42 -5.43
C SER A 97 -0.14 19.69 -3.93
N GLU A 98 0.13 18.67 -3.12
CA GLU A 98 0.34 18.78 -1.70
C GLU A 98 1.79 18.45 -1.38
N THR A 99 2.57 19.52 -1.22
CA THR A 99 3.85 19.51 -0.53
C THR A 99 3.61 18.87 0.84
N ARG A 100 4.17 17.67 1.03
CA ARG A 100 4.25 17.05 2.35
C ARG A 100 4.82 18.11 3.29
N ILE A 101 4.14 18.37 4.41
CA ILE A 101 4.50 19.29 5.50
C ILE A 101 5.79 18.79 6.20
N ALA A 102 6.85 18.74 5.40
CA ALA A 102 8.17 18.21 5.68
C ALA A 102 9.21 18.93 4.80
N GLU A 103 8.80 19.91 3.98
CA GLU A 103 9.71 20.66 3.10
C GLU A 103 10.74 21.50 3.86
N GLY A 104 10.50 21.87 5.11
CA GLY A 104 11.51 22.60 5.90
C GLY A 104 12.66 21.71 6.36
N THR A 105 12.32 20.58 7.01
CA THR A 105 13.30 19.82 7.79
C THR A 105 13.90 18.64 7.02
N VAL A 106 13.12 17.98 6.16
CA VAL A 106 13.61 16.81 5.40
C VAL A 106 14.51 17.24 4.24
N LEU A 107 14.22 18.38 3.59
CA LEU A 107 15.05 18.88 2.50
C LEU A 107 16.45 19.31 3.00
N ALA A 108 16.52 19.98 4.14
CA ALA A 108 17.79 20.40 4.75
C ALA A 108 18.65 19.19 5.19
N ILE A 109 18.04 18.21 5.84
CA ILE A 109 18.74 16.98 6.29
C ILE A 109 19.16 16.12 5.08
N SER A 110 18.31 16.03 4.04
CA SER A 110 18.61 15.26 2.82
C SER A 110 19.77 15.84 2.01
N ARG A 111 19.92 17.17 1.96
CA ARG A 111 21.05 17.83 1.28
C ARG A 111 22.36 17.69 2.04
N ALA A 112 22.32 17.64 3.37
CA ALA A 112 23.50 17.44 4.20
C ALA A 112 24.02 15.97 4.19
N LEU A 113 23.14 14.99 3.99
CA LEU A 113 23.46 13.55 4.07
C LEU A 113 23.46 12.82 2.72
N ALA A 114 23.35 13.55 1.61
CA ALA A 114 23.30 13.01 0.25
C ALA A 114 24.40 11.99 -0.12
N PRO A 115 25.68 12.16 0.27
CA PRO A 115 26.71 11.15 -0.07
C PRO A 115 26.66 9.87 0.79
N ILE A 116 25.81 9.81 1.82
CA ILE A 116 25.75 8.69 2.79
C ILE A 116 24.42 7.92 2.68
N LEU A 117 23.44 8.41 1.89
CA LEU A 117 22.12 7.80 1.77
C LEU A 117 22.19 6.48 0.96
N PRO A 118 21.84 5.32 1.55
CA PRO A 118 21.92 4.03 0.87
C PRO A 118 20.88 3.93 -0.26
N LYS A 119 21.23 3.19 -1.33
CA LYS A 119 20.39 2.89 -2.53
C LYS A 119 18.98 2.33 -2.24
N LYS A 120 18.64 2.04 -0.97
CA LYS A 120 17.33 1.56 -0.51
C LYS A 120 16.22 2.62 -0.56
N PHE A 121 16.54 3.88 -0.89
CA PHE A 121 15.58 4.97 -1.05
C PHE A 121 15.33 5.37 -2.51
N HIS A 122 15.45 4.43 -3.46
CA HIS A 122 15.01 4.69 -4.83
C HIS A 122 13.54 5.14 -4.84
N VAL A 123 13.30 6.21 -5.58
CA VAL A 123 11.98 6.78 -5.75
C VAL A 123 11.28 6.02 -6.87
N ASN A 124 10.18 5.34 -6.56
CA ASN A 124 9.38 4.59 -7.51
C ASN A 124 8.33 5.51 -8.15
N PRO A 125 8.35 5.73 -9.46
CA PRO A 125 7.30 6.50 -10.13
C PRO A 125 5.93 5.82 -9.96
N ALA A 126 4.90 6.61 -9.67
CA ALA A 126 3.52 6.08 -9.56
C ALA A 126 3.08 5.23 -10.78
N PRO A 127 3.43 5.58 -12.04
CA PRO A 127 3.08 4.74 -13.19
C PRO A 127 3.73 3.35 -13.16
N VAL A 128 4.94 3.23 -12.62
CA VAL A 128 5.64 1.94 -12.51
C VAL A 128 4.94 1.04 -11.49
N ILE A 129 4.53 1.61 -10.36
CA ILE A 129 3.75 0.88 -9.34
C ILE A 129 2.40 0.43 -9.91
N ALA A 130 1.70 1.33 -10.61
CA ALA A 130 0.41 1.02 -11.24
C ALA A 130 0.55 -0.10 -12.29
N ALA A 131 1.55 -0.02 -13.16
CA ALA A 131 1.82 -1.04 -14.16
C ALA A 131 2.14 -2.41 -13.53
N SER A 132 2.96 -2.41 -12.46
CA SER A 132 3.29 -3.63 -11.72
C SER A 132 2.06 -4.28 -11.07
N LEU A 133 1.18 -3.49 -10.45
CA LEU A 133 -0.08 -3.99 -9.89
C LEU A 133 -1.01 -4.52 -10.98
N LEU A 134 -1.15 -3.79 -12.09
CA LEU A 134 -1.99 -4.19 -13.21
C LEU A 134 -1.52 -5.51 -13.81
N ASP A 135 -0.22 -5.65 -14.09
CA ASP A 135 0.38 -6.90 -14.57
C ASP A 135 0.11 -8.07 -13.60
N SER A 136 0.21 -7.80 -12.29
CA SER A 136 0.00 -8.82 -11.26
C SER A 136 -1.44 -9.35 -11.25
N VAL A 137 -2.44 -8.47 -11.40
CA VAL A 137 -3.85 -8.88 -11.40
C VAL A 137 -4.28 -9.48 -12.74
N LEU A 138 -3.70 -9.04 -13.86
CA LEU A 138 -3.96 -9.62 -15.17
C LEU A 138 -3.34 -11.02 -15.31
N THR A 139 -2.14 -11.22 -14.76
CA THR A 139 -1.49 -12.53 -14.79
C THR A 139 -2.11 -13.48 -13.75
N ALA A 140 -2.62 -12.94 -12.64
CA ALA A 140 -3.33 -13.67 -11.57
C ALA A 140 -2.65 -14.98 -11.15
N ARG A 141 -1.30 -15.01 -11.12
CA ARG A 141 -0.61 -16.27 -10.85
C ARG A 141 -0.88 -16.70 -9.39
N PRO A 142 -1.01 -18.01 -9.10
CA PRO A 142 -1.39 -18.48 -7.77
C PRO A 142 -0.38 -18.14 -6.66
N GLY A 143 -0.87 -17.97 -5.44
CA GLY A 143 -0.10 -17.69 -4.23
C GLY A 143 0.04 -16.20 -3.88
N CYS A 144 0.77 -15.91 -2.81
CA CYS A 144 1.06 -14.55 -2.34
C CYS A 144 2.42 -14.05 -2.85
N ARG A 145 2.48 -12.84 -3.40
CA ARG A 145 3.70 -12.19 -3.92
C ARG A 145 3.91 -10.78 -3.35
N TRP A 146 5.13 -10.29 -3.50
CA TRP A 146 5.62 -9.00 -2.98
C TRP A 146 6.31 -8.18 -4.05
#